data_AF-A0A929UBC7-F1
#
_entry.id   AF-A0A929UBC7-F1
#
_cell.length_a   1.000
_cell.length_b   1.000
_cell.length_c   1.000
_cell.angle_alpha   90.00
_cell.angle_beta   90.00
_cell.angle_gamma   90.00
#
_symmetry.space_group_name_H-M   'P 1'
#
loop_
_entity.id
_entity.type
_entity.pdbx_description
1 polymer ?
#
loop_
_entity_poly.entity_id
_entity_poly.type
_entity_poly.pdbx_seq_one_letter_code
_entity_poly.pdbx_strand_id
1 'polypeptide(L)' 'FQEEADVLFNSALIYEIGVLKKYAVPLLEAIDRGEEGYTEARLILRFLQYVDEIHDIDDIPNNSIFREFIGKSVFFKEQ' A
#
# COMPACT_ATOMS: atom_id res chain seq x y z
N PHE A 1 -19.21 -3.87 14.17
CA PHE A 1 -18.89 -2.70 15.01
C PHE A 1 -18.08 -1.71 14.19
N GLN A 2 -18.74 -1.00 13.26
CA GLN A 2 -18.12 0.04 12.43
C GLN A 2 -19.07 1.22 12.20
N GLU A 3 -20.40 1.00 12.24
CA GLU A 3 -21.42 2.02 11.97
C GLU A 3 -21.67 3.04 13.11
N GLU A 4 -21.07 2.84 14.29
CA GLU A 4 -21.29 3.69 15.49
C GLU A 4 -20.10 4.61 15.80
N ALA A 5 -19.08 4.68 14.94
CA ALA A 5 -17.90 5.52 15.17
C ALA A 5 -18.08 6.93 14.59
N ASP A 6 -17.89 7.96 15.42
CA ASP A 6 -17.91 9.38 14.99
C ASP A 6 -16.83 9.71 13.94
N VAL A 7 -15.72 8.95 13.94
CA VAL A 7 -14.66 9.00 12.94
C VAL A 7 -14.16 7.59 12.66
N LEU A 8 -14.25 7.14 11.40
CA LEU A 8 -13.79 5.83 10.96
C LEU A 8 -12.34 5.93 10.46
N PHE A 9 -11.37 5.37 11.21
CA PHE A 9 -9.98 5.26 10.76
C PHE A 9 -9.81 3.93 10.00
N ASN A 10 -9.97 3.96 8.68
CA ASN A 10 -9.92 2.76 7.85
C ASN A 10 -8.49 2.52 7.34
N SER A 11 -7.68 1.81 8.13
CA SER A 11 -6.30 1.40 7.78
C SER A 11 -6.22 -0.04 7.25
N ALA A 12 -7.35 -0.63 6.85
CA ALA A 12 -7.47 -2.05 6.58
C ALA A 12 -8.29 -2.33 5.32
N LEU A 13 -8.05 -1.58 4.26
CA LEU A 13 -8.75 -1.84 3.01
C LEU A 13 -7.90 -2.74 2.12
N ILE A 14 -8.48 -3.90 1.76
CA ILE A 14 -7.85 -4.95 0.93
C ILE A 14 -7.28 -4.38 -0.39
N TYR A 15 -7.83 -3.28 -0.89
CA TYR A 15 -7.32 -2.58 -2.07
C TYR A 15 -5.94 -1.95 -1.86
N GLU A 16 -5.56 -1.58 -0.63
CA GLU A 16 -4.31 -0.89 -0.35
C GLU A 16 -3.10 -1.78 -0.64
N ILE A 17 -3.22 -3.09 -0.40
CA ILE A 17 -2.17 -4.06 -0.74
C ILE A 17 -2.00 -4.16 -2.26
N GLY A 18 -3.11 -4.11 -3.02
CA GLY A 18 -3.08 -4.12 -4.48
C GLY A 18 -2.40 -2.88 -5.06
N VAL A 19 -2.61 -1.71 -4.47
CA VAL A 19 -1.93 -0.47 -4.88
C VAL A 19 -0.46 -0.46 -4.42
N LEU A 20 -0.19 -0.90 -3.19
CA LEU A 20 1.16 -0.99 -2.63
C LEU A 20 2.05 -1.93 -3.44
N LYS A 21 1.48 -3.02 -3.97
CA LYS A 21 2.21 -4.02 -4.76
C LYS A 21 3.04 -3.38 -5.88
N LYS A 22 2.49 -2.40 -6.59
CA LYS A 22 3.16 -1.63 -7.65
C LYS A 22 4.49 -1.02 -7.19
N TYR A 23 4.54 -0.52 -5.96
CA TYR A 23 5.70 0.16 -5.39
C TYR A 23 6.62 -0.81 -4.64
N ALA A 24 6.05 -1.79 -3.93
CA ALA A 24 6.80 -2.71 -3.09
C ALA A 24 7.55 -3.78 -3.89
N VAL A 25 6.96 -4.34 -4.95
CA VAL A 25 7.59 -5.40 -5.76
C VAL A 25 8.97 -5.02 -6.29
N PRO A 26 9.17 -3.89 -7.00
CA PRO A 26 10.49 -3.56 -7.54
C PRO A 26 11.55 -3.33 -6.45
N LEU A 27 11.15 -2.82 -5.28
CA LEU A 27 12.07 -2.61 -4.15
C LEU A 27 12.48 -3.93 -3.51
N LEU A 28 11.54 -4.87 -3.37
CA LEU A 28 11.81 -6.18 -2.80
C LEU A 28 12.59 -7.08 -3.76
N GLU A 29 12.39 -6.94 -5.06
CA GLU A 29 13.15 -7.66 -6.10
C GLU A 29 14.60 -7.18 -6.23
N ALA A 30 14.87 -5.93 -5.85
CA ALA A 30 16.22 -5.37 -5.86
C ALA A 30 17.13 -5.90 -4.73
N ILE A 31 16.59 -6.66 -3.77
CA ILE A 31 17.36 -7.25 -2.67
C ILE A 31 18.02 -8.54 -3.15
N ASP A 32 19.34 -8.57 -3.13
CA ASP A 32 20.15 -9.66 -3.67
C ASP A 32 20.40 -10.79 -2.67
N ARG A 33 20.72 -11.97 -3.20
CA ARG A 33 21.09 -13.14 -2.37
C ARG A 33 22.34 -12.83 -1.57
N GLY A 34 22.21 -12.84 -0.24
CA GLY A 34 23.30 -12.57 0.70
C GLY A 34 23.20 -11.21 1.38
N GLU A 35 22.28 -10.36 0.93
CA GLU A 35 21.92 -9.13 1.65
C GLU A 35 21.00 -9.44 2.84
N GLU A 36 21.09 -8.59 3.86
CA GLU A 36 20.18 -8.64 5.01
C GLU A 36 18.73 -8.43 4.54
N GLY A 37 17.82 -9.29 5.01
CA GLY A 37 16.41 -9.21 4.63
C GLY A 37 16.04 -9.93 3.32
N TYR A 38 16.96 -10.59 2.63
CA TYR A 38 16.64 -11.33 1.39
C TYR A 38 15.54 -12.38 1.60
N THR A 39 15.60 -13.14 2.70
CA THR A 39 14.62 -14.21 2.97
C THR A 39 13.21 -13.62 3.17
N GLU A 40 13.13 -12.56 3.95
CA GLU A 40 11.93 -11.80 4.25
C GLU A 40 11.35 -11.17 2.98
N ALA A 41 12.20 -10.58 2.15
CA ALA A 41 11.80 -10.01 0.86
C ALA A 41 11.16 -11.08 -0.05
N ARG A 42 11.76 -12.28 -0.10
CA ARG A 42 11.17 -13.41 -0.86
C ARG A 42 9.85 -13.89 -0.28
N LEU A 43 9.66 -13.86 1.03
CA LEU A 43 8.39 -14.21 1.67
C LEU A 43 7.31 -13.18 1.35
N ILE A 44 7.63 -11.89 1.44
CA ILE A 44 6.70 -10.80 1.11
C ILE A 44 6.33 -10.85 -0.37
N LEU A 45 7.29 -11.05 -1.28
CA LEU A 45 7.01 -11.23 -2.71
C LEU A 45 6.07 -12.42 -2.98
N ARG A 46 6.27 -13.55 -2.28
CA ARG A 46 5.36 -14.70 -2.36
C ARG A 46 3.98 -14.40 -1.81
N PHE A 47 3.87 -13.56 -0.78
CA PHE A 47 2.56 -13.14 -0.28
C PHE A 47 1.84 -12.25 -1.31
N LEU A 48 2.56 -11.26 -1.86
CA LEU A 48 2.03 -10.32 -2.86
C LEU A 48 1.61 -10.99 -4.17
N GLN A 49 2.10 -12.20 -4.48
CA GLN A 49 1.68 -12.93 -5.69
C GLN A 49 0.18 -13.28 -5.69
N TYR A 50 -0.47 -13.34 -4.52
CA TYR A 50 -1.89 -13.68 -4.37
C TYR A 50 -2.83 -12.48 -4.44
N VAL A 51 -2.29 -11.27 -4.62
CA VAL A 51 -3.04 -10.02 -4.66
C VAL A 51 -2.94 -9.41 -6.05
N ASP A 52 -4.08 -9.04 -6.65
CA ASP A 52 -4.08 -8.33 -7.92
C ASP A 52 -3.54 -6.91 -7.74
N GLU A 53 -2.70 -6.47 -8.68
CA GLU A 53 -2.21 -5.09 -8.67
C GLU A 53 -3.32 -4.13 -9.08
N ILE A 54 -3.52 -3.08 -8.30
CA ILE A 54 -4.48 -2.01 -8.60
C ILE A 54 -3.69 -0.82 -9.10
N HIS A 55 -3.86 -0.52 -10.39
CA HIS A 55 -3.16 0.61 -11.03
C HIS A 55 -3.92 1.93 -10.90
N ASP A 56 -5.24 1.88 -10.74
CA ASP A 56 -6.07 3.06 -10.62
C ASP A 56 -6.03 3.57 -9.17
N ILE A 57 -5.26 4.65 -8.98
CA ILE A 57 -5.11 5.31 -7.70
C ILE A 57 -6.11 6.45 -7.52
N ASP A 58 -6.92 6.78 -8.54
CA ASP A 58 -7.84 7.91 -8.48
C ASP A 58 -9.08 7.58 -7.65
N ASP A 59 -9.46 6.30 -7.60
CA ASP A 59 -10.53 5.79 -6.75
C ASP A 59 -10.15 5.62 -5.27
N ILE A 60 -8.88 5.87 -4.90
CA ILE A 60 -8.46 5.84 -3.49
C ILE A 60 -9.05 7.07 -2.77
N PRO A 61 -9.86 6.87 -1.71
CA PRO A 61 -10.42 7.96 -0.93
C PRO A 61 -9.34 8.95 -0.49
N ASN A 62 -9.64 10.25 -0.60
CA ASN A 62 -8.69 11.33 -0.29
C ASN A 62 -8.27 11.35 1.20
N ASN A 63 -9.09 10.76 2.08
CA ASN A 63 -8.81 10.58 3.50
C ASN A 63 -8.08 9.26 3.84
N SER A 64 -7.67 8.45 2.84
CA SER A 64 -6.81 7.29 3.09
C SER A 64 -5.40 7.77 3.48
N ILE A 65 -4.83 7.15 4.53
CA ILE A 65 -3.44 7.38 4.96
C ILE A 65 -2.46 7.05 3.82
N PHE A 66 -2.82 6.13 2.92
CA PHE A 66 -1.99 5.78 1.79
C PHE A 66 -1.67 7.00 0.91
N ARG A 67 -2.59 7.97 0.83
CA ARG A 67 -2.39 9.25 0.14
C ARG A 67 -1.27 10.11 0.75
N GLU A 68 -0.84 9.88 2.00
CA GLU A 68 0.36 10.52 2.56
C GLU A 68 1.64 10.07 1.85
N PHE A 69 1.67 8.81 1.38
CA PHE A 69 2.83 8.20 0.75
C PHE A 69 2.82 8.33 -0.78
N ILE A 70 1.64 8.35 -1.41
CA ILE A 70 1.49 8.47 -2.88
C ILE A 70 1.01 9.85 -3.36
N GLY A 71 0.75 10.79 -2.46
CA GLY A 71 0.22 12.12 -2.77
C GLY A 71 -1.30 12.16 -2.95
N LYS A 72 -1.83 13.36 -3.25
CA LYS A 72 -3.27 13.68 -3.32
C LYS A 72 -4.06 13.44 -2.01
N SER A 73 -3.39 13.50 -0.86
CA SER A 73 -4.05 13.54 0.45
C SER A 73 -4.67 14.91 0.71
N VAL A 74 -5.73 14.94 1.52
CA VAL A 74 -6.38 16.16 2.02
C VAL A 74 -5.40 17.08 2.78
N PHE A 75 -4.25 16.56 3.20
CA PHE A 75 -3.18 17.31 3.85
C PHE A 75 -2.22 18.00 2.87
N PHE A 76 -2.19 17.61 1.59
CA PHE A 76 -1.40 18.32 0.58
C PHE A 76 -2.24 19.44 -0.04
N LYS A 77 -1.92 20.70 0.28
CA LYS A 77 -2.48 21.86 -0.44
C LYS A 77 -1.97 21.84 -1.88
N GLU A 78 -2.87 21.94 -2.85
CA GLU A 78 -2.51 22.34 -4.22
C GLU A 78 -1.75 23.67 -4.13
N GLN A 79 -0.52 23.70 -4.66
CA GLN A 79 0.20 24.94 -4.93
C GLN A 79 -0.18 25.44 -6.31
#